data_AF-A0A401YZI2-F1
#
_entry.id   AF-A0A401YZI2-F1
#
_cell.length_a   1.000
_cell.length_b   1.000
_cell.length_c   1.000
_cell.angle_alpha   90.00
_cell.angle_beta   90.00
_cell.angle_gamma   90.00
#
_symmetry.space_group_name_H-M   'P 1'
#
loop_
_entity.id
_entity.type
_entity.pdbx_description
1 polymer ?
#
loop_
_entity_poly.entity_id
_entity_poly.type
_entity_poly.pdbx_seq_one_letter_code
_entity_poly.pdbx_strand_id
1 'polypeptide(L)'
;MRANVTVLALHRHEGEPLEYEDAVWIGDGAGRGFLPPAGPACRRARVDRPGALRVALADGAAESLLARRWAELLVRACGAAPTPLLCGGTGFADVLARAADRWPDLTRRYLAERDRRGMPVQPYELRKLTRGAHASAVLAAHLAPHPWLSGRGQWAAAVLGDAYLFQVRGDRLWRVFPTSRRIDVATSNGADPAAVARRVRCARGTWTDRDLLYIANDTAGAWFLRTALAGGRPWEELREPAASGPSELARWVAARRRAGVLAEGDLTLVRVDPTIGPPRLTSTSTSDAEPALAVEAPPAPGPTTAGPRAWAR
;
A
#
# COMPACT_ATOMS: atom_id res chain seq x y z
N MET A 1 6.23 -3.91 -12.48
CA MET A 1 5.36 -4.85 -11.77
C MET A 1 3.93 -4.37 -11.95
N ARG A 2 2.96 -5.27 -12.14
CA ARG A 2 1.55 -4.88 -12.04
C ARG A 2 1.05 -5.25 -10.65
N ALA A 3 0.15 -4.47 -10.10
CA ALA A 3 -0.50 -4.84 -8.85
C ALA A 3 -1.90 -4.27 -8.83
N ASN A 4 -2.84 -5.07 -8.33
CA ASN A 4 -4.10 -4.51 -7.86
C ASN A 4 -3.91 -4.17 -6.39
N VAL A 5 -4.17 -2.92 -6.05
CA VAL A 5 -4.08 -2.42 -4.69
C VAL A 5 -5.47 -1.98 -4.25
N THR A 6 -5.94 -2.54 -3.13
CA THR A 6 -7.22 -2.17 -2.54
C THR A 6 -6.96 -1.59 -1.16
N VAL A 7 -7.40 -0.37 -0.93
CA VAL A 7 -7.37 0.29 0.37
C VAL A 7 -8.76 0.22 0.99
N LEU A 8 -8.82 -0.33 2.19
CA LEU A 8 -10.00 -0.38 3.06
C LEU A 8 -9.70 0.55 4.23
N ALA A 9 -10.50 1.60 4.34
CA ALA A 9 -10.37 2.63 5.35
C ALA A 9 -11.76 2.89 5.93
N LEU A 10 -11.89 2.83 7.25
CA LEU A 10 -13.13 3.19 7.95
C LEU A 10 -12.79 3.87 9.28
N HIS A 11 -13.43 5.01 9.52
CA HIS A 11 -13.28 5.76 10.75
C HIS A 11 -14.13 5.15 11.88
N ARG A 12 -13.68 5.25 13.13
CA ARG A 12 -14.43 4.88 14.33
C ARG A 12 -15.73 5.67 14.56
N HIS A 13 -15.80 6.94 14.15
CA HIS A 13 -16.96 7.80 14.38
C HIS A 13 -17.68 8.15 13.07
N GLU A 14 -18.90 7.65 12.89
CA GLU A 14 -19.82 8.17 11.88
C GLU A 14 -20.41 9.49 12.39
N GLY A 15 -19.97 10.63 11.85
CA GLY A 15 -20.69 11.90 12.00
C GLY A 15 -19.96 13.08 12.65
N GLU A 16 -18.74 12.90 13.19
CA GLU A 16 -17.90 14.04 13.56
C GLU A 16 -16.71 14.18 12.60
N PRO A 17 -16.49 15.35 11.98
CA PRO A 17 -15.36 15.59 11.07
C PRO A 17 -14.01 15.69 11.79
N LEU A 18 -13.88 15.16 13.01
CA LEU A 18 -12.62 15.11 13.74
C LEU A 18 -11.72 14.04 13.11
N GLU A 19 -11.09 14.49 12.01
CA GLU A 19 -9.89 14.00 11.34
C GLU A 19 -9.67 12.49 11.46
N TYR A 20 -10.18 11.70 10.51
CA TYR A 20 -9.63 10.36 10.23
C TYR A 20 -8.10 10.46 10.17
N GLU A 21 -7.42 9.74 11.06
CA GLU A 21 -6.06 10.05 11.50
C GLU A 21 -5.00 9.34 10.65
N ASP A 22 -5.39 8.20 10.09
CA ASP A 22 -4.53 7.32 9.33
C ASP A 22 -4.23 7.87 7.95
N ALA A 23 -3.05 7.57 7.44
CA ALA A 23 -2.65 7.85 6.07
C ALA A 23 -2.07 6.63 5.38
N VAL A 24 -2.36 6.54 4.08
CA VAL A 24 -1.80 5.54 3.18
C VAL A 24 -1.20 6.26 1.97
N TRP A 25 -0.02 5.85 1.56
CA TRP A 25 0.58 6.26 0.29
C TRP A 25 0.84 5.03 -0.57
N ILE A 26 0.51 5.13 -1.87
CA ILE A 26 0.76 4.07 -2.85
C ILE A 26 1.44 4.69 -4.05
N GLY A 27 2.55 4.10 -4.50
CA GLY A 27 3.27 4.60 -5.67
C GLY A 27 4.42 3.73 -6.12
N ASP A 28 5.22 4.28 -7.02
CA ASP A 28 6.47 3.67 -7.44
C ASP A 28 7.59 4.01 -6.45
N GLY A 29 8.63 3.18 -6.38
CA GLY A 29 9.80 3.45 -5.53
C GLY A 29 10.60 4.71 -5.91
N ALA A 30 10.15 5.50 -6.89
CA ALA A 30 10.74 6.74 -7.37
C ALA A 30 9.94 8.00 -6.92
N GLY A 31 9.03 7.85 -5.97
CA GLY A 31 8.26 8.97 -5.40
C GLY A 31 7.01 9.37 -6.19
N ARG A 32 6.69 8.70 -7.31
CA ARG A 32 5.44 8.95 -8.03
C ARG A 32 4.35 8.05 -7.48
N GLY A 33 3.44 8.64 -6.73
CA GLY A 33 2.32 7.94 -6.12
C GLY A 33 1.16 8.86 -5.82
N PHE A 34 0.23 8.35 -5.04
CA PHE A 34 -0.94 9.10 -4.59
C PHE A 34 -1.25 8.75 -3.13
N LEU A 35 -1.87 9.71 -2.46
CA LEU A 35 -2.60 9.46 -1.22
C LEU A 35 -4.06 9.19 -1.58
N PRO A 36 -4.67 8.09 -1.13
CA PRO A 36 -6.12 8.00 -1.09
C PRO A 36 -6.69 9.17 -0.27
N PRO A 37 -7.89 9.66 -0.63
CA PRO A 37 -8.60 10.65 0.19
C PRO A 37 -8.84 10.09 1.59
N ALA A 38 -8.94 10.97 2.58
CA ALA A 38 -9.27 10.60 3.95
C ALA A 38 -10.73 10.12 4.07
N GLY A 39 -11.00 9.32 5.11
CA GLY A 39 -12.35 8.88 5.49
C GLY A 39 -12.73 7.49 4.94
N PRO A 40 -14.02 7.11 5.10
CA PRO A 40 -14.55 5.83 4.65
C PRO A 40 -14.27 5.61 3.17
N ALA A 41 -13.41 4.64 2.86
CA ALA A 41 -13.04 4.35 1.50
C ALA A 41 -12.78 2.86 1.31
N CYS A 42 -13.40 2.31 0.28
CA CYS A 42 -12.96 1.08 -0.36
C CYS A 42 -12.43 1.48 -1.74
N ARG A 43 -11.14 1.81 -1.82
CA ARG A 43 -10.53 2.31 -3.04
C ARG A 43 -9.69 1.24 -3.71
N ARG A 44 -10.02 0.95 -4.97
CA ARG A 44 -9.24 0.08 -5.82
C ARG A 44 -8.38 0.93 -6.76
N ALA A 45 -7.11 0.60 -6.83
CA ALA A 45 -6.18 1.21 -7.76
C ALA A 45 -5.38 0.11 -8.43
N ARG A 46 -5.20 0.24 -9.75
CA ARG A 46 -4.29 -0.62 -10.49
C ARG A 46 -2.98 0.14 -10.68
N VAL A 47 -1.90 -0.41 -10.13
CA VAL A 47 -0.56 0.10 -10.37
C VAL A 47 0.00 -0.67 -11.55
N ASP A 48 0.01 -0.03 -12.72
CA ASP A 48 0.55 -0.59 -13.96
C ASP A 48 1.81 0.19 -14.37
N ARG A 49 2.91 -0.04 -13.63
CA ARG A 49 4.20 0.60 -13.95
C ARG A 49 5.33 -0.41 -13.98
N PRO A 50 6.26 -0.31 -14.94
CA PRO A 50 7.50 -1.06 -14.88
C PRO A 50 8.27 -0.67 -13.60
N GLY A 51 8.88 -1.65 -12.94
CA GLY A 51 9.58 -1.43 -11.66
C GLY A 51 8.80 -1.88 -10.42
N ALA A 52 9.11 -1.25 -9.29
CA ALA A 52 8.72 -1.66 -7.95
C ALA A 52 7.50 -0.87 -7.42
N LEU A 53 6.68 -1.55 -6.63
CA LEU A 53 5.58 -0.95 -5.86
C LEU A 53 6.09 -0.53 -4.49
N ARG A 54 5.60 0.60 -3.99
CA ARG A 54 5.78 0.98 -2.60
C ARG A 54 4.45 1.38 -1.99
N VAL A 55 4.26 0.91 -0.77
CA VAL A 55 3.11 1.22 0.07
C VAL A 55 3.64 1.72 1.40
N ALA A 56 3.13 2.86 1.88
CA ALA A 56 3.40 3.33 3.23
C ALA A 56 2.06 3.54 3.95
N LEU A 57 2.02 3.22 5.23
CA LEU A 57 0.90 3.40 6.13
C LEU A 57 1.40 4.12 7.38
N ALA A 58 0.67 5.10 7.86
CA ALA A 58 0.87 5.70 9.16
C ALA A 58 -0.46 5.80 9.90
N ASP A 59 -0.45 5.44 11.17
CA ASP A 59 -1.58 5.53 12.10
C ASP A 59 -1.36 6.74 12.99
N GLY A 60 -2.21 7.76 12.85
CA GLY A 60 -2.09 9.01 13.59
C GLY A 60 -2.62 8.82 15.01
N ALA A 61 -2.06 9.51 16.00
CA ALA A 61 -2.57 9.40 17.37
C ALA A 61 -3.70 10.40 17.61
N ALA A 62 -4.89 9.91 18.00
CA ALA A 62 -6.11 10.70 18.19
C ALA A 62 -6.02 11.91 19.09
N GLU A 63 -5.16 11.84 20.09
CA GLU A 63 -4.97 12.93 21.03
C GLU A 63 -4.15 14.09 20.45
N SER A 64 -3.51 13.89 19.29
CA SER A 64 -2.65 14.86 18.62
C SER A 64 -3.46 15.82 17.75
N LEU A 65 -3.16 17.12 17.86
CA LEU A 65 -3.64 18.07 16.88
C LEU A 65 -2.88 17.85 15.55
N LEU A 66 -3.59 17.84 14.42
CA LEU A 66 -3.03 17.58 13.08
C LEU A 66 -2.46 16.17 12.91
N ALA A 67 -2.98 15.17 13.65
CA ALA A 67 -2.53 13.77 13.57
C ALA A 67 -2.53 13.26 12.12
N ARG A 68 -3.62 13.52 11.40
CA ARG A 68 -3.77 13.19 9.99
C ARG A 68 -2.72 13.86 9.11
N ARG A 69 -2.52 15.17 9.24
CA ARG A 69 -1.53 15.90 8.42
C ARG A 69 -0.09 15.40 8.70
N TRP A 70 0.17 14.98 9.94
CA TRP A 70 1.44 14.34 10.31
C TRP A 70 1.59 12.95 9.67
N ALA A 71 0.58 12.10 9.76
CA ALA A 71 0.54 10.80 9.09
C ALA A 71 0.78 10.95 7.57
N GLU A 72 0.16 11.96 6.93
CA GLU A 72 0.39 12.27 5.51
C GLU A 72 1.85 12.65 5.20
N LEU A 73 2.48 13.47 6.04
CA LEU A 73 3.91 13.81 5.87
C LEU A 73 4.79 12.58 5.96
N LEU A 74 4.53 11.70 6.93
CA LEU A 74 5.28 10.46 7.15
C LEU A 74 5.17 9.52 5.94
N VAL A 75 3.96 9.23 5.47
CA VAL A 75 3.79 8.30 4.34
C VAL A 75 4.31 8.89 3.03
N ARG A 76 4.25 10.22 2.85
CA ARG A 76 4.86 10.90 1.68
C ARG A 76 6.38 10.84 1.74
N ALA A 77 6.98 11.08 2.89
CA ALA A 77 8.43 10.95 3.07
C ALA A 77 8.89 9.51 2.77
N CYS A 78 8.17 8.51 3.29
CA CYS A 78 8.41 7.11 2.96
C CYS A 78 8.22 6.84 1.45
N GLY A 79 7.18 7.40 0.84
CA GLY A 79 6.90 7.29 -0.59
C GLY A 79 8.02 7.83 -1.46
N ALA A 80 8.62 8.96 -1.07
CA ALA A 80 9.66 9.65 -1.83
C ALA A 80 11.09 9.17 -1.54
N ALA A 81 11.32 8.44 -0.45
CA ALA A 81 12.66 8.04 -0.03
C ALA A 81 13.36 7.11 -1.04
N PRO A 82 14.69 7.20 -1.23
CA PRO A 82 15.43 6.15 -1.91
C PRO A 82 15.23 4.78 -1.24
N THR A 83 15.03 3.71 -2.02
CA THR A 83 14.82 2.34 -1.50
C THR A 83 15.87 1.90 -0.47
N PRO A 84 17.18 2.17 -0.64
CA PRO A 84 18.18 1.78 0.36
C PRO A 84 17.92 2.36 1.76
N LEU A 85 17.35 3.57 1.85
CA LEU A 85 17.04 4.19 3.13
C LEU A 85 15.88 3.51 3.86
N LEU A 86 14.88 3.01 3.14
CA LEU A 86 13.71 2.41 3.78
C LEU A 86 13.97 1.06 4.41
N CYS A 87 15.03 0.36 4.02
CA CYS A 87 15.20 -1.06 4.33
C CYS A 87 16.59 -1.40 4.87
N GLY A 88 17.39 -0.41 5.27
CA GLY A 88 18.75 -0.62 5.77
C GLY A 88 19.23 0.43 6.78
N GLY A 89 20.05 -0.01 7.73
CA GLY A 89 20.71 0.85 8.72
C GLY A 89 19.76 1.77 9.49
N THR A 90 20.17 3.02 9.68
CA THR A 90 19.37 4.10 10.29
C THR A 90 18.44 4.80 9.30
N GLY A 91 18.46 4.41 8.02
CA GLY A 91 17.86 5.19 6.94
C GLY A 91 16.36 5.44 7.10
N PHE A 92 15.62 4.49 7.68
CA PHE A 92 14.18 4.68 7.89
C PHE A 92 13.93 5.77 8.94
N ALA A 93 14.72 5.80 10.01
CA ALA A 93 14.67 6.87 11.01
C ALA A 93 15.05 8.23 10.39
N ASP A 94 16.03 8.27 9.49
CA ASP A 94 16.41 9.50 8.77
C ASP A 94 15.30 10.00 7.83
N VAL A 95 14.47 9.09 7.30
CA VAL A 95 13.27 9.46 6.53
C VAL A 95 12.21 10.06 7.44
N LEU A 96 11.99 9.50 8.63
CA LEU A 96 11.03 10.06 9.59
C LEU A 96 11.50 11.41 10.15
N ALA A 97 12.80 11.57 10.40
CA ALA A 97 13.40 12.83 10.82
C ALA A 97 13.20 13.93 9.76
N ARG A 98 13.43 13.61 8.49
CA ARG A 98 13.15 14.54 7.36
C ARG A 98 11.68 14.90 7.23
N ALA A 99 10.76 14.02 7.61
CA ALA A 99 9.34 14.36 7.71
C ALA A 99 9.11 15.36 8.85
N ALA A 100 9.74 15.15 10.01
CA ALA A 100 9.64 16.05 11.17
C ALA A 100 10.22 17.45 10.88
N ASP A 101 11.24 17.57 10.03
CA ASP A 101 11.76 18.88 9.57
C ASP A 101 10.70 19.74 8.86
N ARG A 102 9.60 19.13 8.38
CA ARG A 102 8.46 19.84 7.76
C ARG A 102 7.39 20.27 8.77
N TRP A 103 7.48 19.85 10.03
CA TRP A 103 6.51 20.20 11.06
C TRP A 103 6.37 21.71 11.32
N PRO A 104 7.46 22.50 11.37
CA PRO A 104 7.34 23.95 11.54
C PRO A 104 6.54 24.63 10.41
N ASP A 105 6.74 24.19 9.16
CA ASP A 105 5.98 24.69 8.01
C ASP A 105 4.50 24.34 8.12
N LEU A 106 4.19 23.11 8.53
CA LEU A 106 2.82 22.65 8.72
C LEU A 106 2.10 23.48 9.79
N THR A 107 2.78 23.72 10.92
CA THR A 107 2.28 24.52 12.04
C THR A 107 2.02 25.95 11.59
N ARG A 108 2.97 26.59 10.88
CA ARG A 108 2.79 27.96 10.34
C ARG A 108 1.57 28.05 9.42
N ARG A 109 1.37 27.07 8.52
CA ARG A 109 0.20 27.04 7.63
C ARG A 109 -1.11 26.89 8.40
N TYR A 110 -1.14 26.05 9.43
CA TYR A 110 -2.30 25.89 10.28
C TYR A 110 -2.65 27.20 11.02
N LEU A 111 -1.66 27.87 11.61
CA LEU A 111 -1.87 29.16 12.28
C LEU A 111 -2.40 30.23 11.30
N ALA A 112 -1.82 30.32 10.09
CA ALA A 112 -2.28 31.24 9.05
C ALA A 112 -3.69 30.89 8.50
N GLU A 113 -4.07 29.62 8.50
CA GLU A 113 -5.43 29.19 8.14
C GLU A 113 -6.46 29.58 9.20
N ARG A 114 -6.10 29.45 10.49
CA ARG A 114 -6.94 29.87 11.62
C ARG A 114 -7.19 31.38 11.60
N ASP A 115 -6.12 32.17 11.40
CA ASP A 115 -6.18 33.62 11.28
C ASP A 115 -7.07 34.07 10.11
N ARG A 116 -6.87 33.52 8.91
CA ARG A 116 -7.69 33.83 7.72
C ARG A 116 -9.17 33.51 7.89
N ARG A 117 -9.53 32.53 8.73
CA ARG A 117 -10.92 32.18 9.03
C ARG A 117 -11.53 33.05 10.12
N GLY A 118 -10.79 34.01 10.68
CA GLY A 118 -11.22 34.78 11.84
C GLY A 118 -11.41 33.92 13.09
N MET A 119 -10.75 32.76 13.14
CA MET A 119 -10.87 31.81 14.24
C MET A 119 -9.56 31.77 15.05
N PRO A 120 -9.41 32.62 16.08
CA PRO A 120 -8.17 32.69 16.84
C PRO A 120 -7.83 31.33 17.46
N VAL A 121 -6.55 30.97 17.35
CA VAL A 121 -6.00 29.73 17.90
C VAL A 121 -6.16 29.75 19.41
N GLN A 122 -6.72 28.68 19.96
CA GLN A 122 -6.98 28.56 21.38
C GLN A 122 -5.69 28.19 22.12
N PRO A 123 -5.51 28.60 23.39
CA PRO A 123 -4.30 28.29 24.16
C PRO A 123 -4.00 26.78 24.25
N TYR A 124 -5.02 25.93 24.29
CA TYR A 124 -4.83 24.48 24.31
C TYR A 124 -4.29 23.93 22.97
N GLU A 125 -4.66 24.54 21.84
CA GLU A 125 -4.16 24.17 20.51
C GLU A 125 -2.66 24.51 20.42
N LEU A 126 -2.24 25.69 20.89
CA LEU A 126 -0.82 26.06 20.95
C LEU A 126 0.00 25.05 21.75
N ARG A 127 -0.50 24.60 22.91
CA ARG A 127 0.17 23.55 23.71
C ARG A 127 0.31 22.24 22.95
N LYS A 128 -0.73 21.80 22.22
CA LYS A 128 -0.66 20.60 21.37
C LYS A 128 0.33 20.78 20.21
N LEU A 129 0.36 21.95 19.56
CA LEU A 129 1.31 22.25 18.49
C LEU A 129 2.77 22.26 18.97
N THR A 130 3.05 22.81 20.15
CA THR A 130 4.39 22.83 20.73
C THR A 130 4.89 21.41 21.04
N ARG A 131 4.02 20.53 21.55
CA ARG A 131 4.35 19.11 21.78
C ARG A 131 4.60 18.36 20.47
N GLY A 132 3.94 18.78 19.40
CA GLY A 132 3.95 18.09 18.12
C GLY A 132 2.83 17.05 18.02
N ALA A 133 2.64 16.53 16.81
CA ALA A 133 1.77 15.40 16.54
C ALA A 133 2.53 14.07 16.70
N HIS A 134 1.77 13.03 17.00
CA HIS A 134 2.27 11.67 17.14
C HIS A 134 1.60 10.74 16.13
N ALA A 135 2.34 9.72 15.70
CA ALA A 135 1.81 8.56 14.99
C ALA A 135 2.19 7.29 15.75
N SER A 136 1.19 6.48 16.12
CA SER A 136 1.33 5.21 16.85
C SER A 136 1.99 4.12 16.01
N ALA A 137 1.88 4.23 14.69
CA ALA A 137 2.60 3.35 13.77
C ALA A 137 2.99 4.04 12.47
N VAL A 138 4.13 3.63 11.91
CA VAL A 138 4.56 3.94 10.54
C VAL A 138 5.18 2.69 9.94
N LEU A 139 4.60 2.20 8.84
CA LEU A 139 5.10 1.06 8.07
C LEU A 139 5.34 1.47 6.63
N ALA A 140 6.53 1.16 6.10
CA ALA A 140 6.81 1.24 4.68
C ALA A 140 7.17 -0.13 4.13
N ALA A 141 6.52 -0.53 3.04
CA ALA A 141 6.78 -1.77 2.32
C ALA A 141 7.15 -1.46 0.87
N HIS A 142 8.18 -2.12 0.39
CA HIS A 142 8.68 -2.05 -0.97
C HIS A 142 8.63 -3.43 -1.60
N LEU A 143 7.97 -3.56 -2.74
CA LEU A 143 7.85 -4.80 -3.50
C LEU A 143 8.53 -4.61 -4.86
N ALA A 144 9.59 -5.35 -5.13
CA ALA A 144 10.33 -5.32 -6.38
C ALA A 144 10.18 -6.66 -7.12
N PRO A 145 9.92 -6.67 -8.44
CA PRO A 145 9.93 -7.90 -9.23
C PRO A 145 11.35 -8.47 -9.28
N HIS A 146 11.46 -9.80 -9.35
CA HIS A 146 12.74 -10.44 -9.62
C HIS A 146 13.13 -10.11 -11.06
N PRO A 147 14.39 -9.71 -11.32
CA PRO A 147 14.77 -9.24 -12.65
C PRO A 147 14.62 -10.33 -13.72
N TRP A 148 14.77 -11.61 -13.35
CA TRP A 148 14.83 -12.73 -14.31
C TRP A 148 13.72 -13.79 -14.12
N LEU A 149 12.88 -13.67 -13.09
CA LEU A 149 11.88 -14.69 -12.76
C LEU A 149 10.49 -14.07 -12.80
N SER A 150 9.76 -14.36 -13.88
CA SER A 150 8.35 -13.97 -14.02
C SER A 150 7.52 -14.53 -12.87
N GLY A 151 6.53 -13.75 -12.42
CA GLY A 151 5.64 -14.12 -11.32
C GLY A 151 6.32 -14.16 -9.95
N ARG A 152 7.55 -13.64 -9.79
CA ARG A 152 8.27 -13.66 -8.52
C ARG A 152 8.93 -12.32 -8.23
N GLY A 153 9.22 -12.08 -6.95
CA GLY A 153 9.98 -10.92 -6.54
C GLY A 153 10.38 -10.94 -5.07
N GLN A 154 10.85 -9.79 -4.61
CA GLN A 154 11.24 -9.56 -3.24
C GLN A 154 10.41 -8.44 -2.66
N TRP A 155 10.16 -8.53 -1.36
CA TRP A 155 9.64 -7.41 -0.59
C TRP A 155 10.58 -7.11 0.56
N ALA A 156 10.63 -5.84 0.94
CA ALA A 156 11.32 -5.36 2.11
C ALA A 156 10.40 -4.38 2.84
N ALA A 157 10.39 -4.42 4.16
CA ALA A 157 9.55 -3.55 4.97
C ALA A 157 10.32 -3.05 6.19
N ALA A 158 9.99 -1.83 6.60
CA ALA A 158 10.39 -1.25 7.87
C ALA A 158 9.16 -0.74 8.61
N VAL A 159 9.18 -0.88 9.93
CA VAL A 159 8.10 -0.44 10.81
C VAL A 159 8.64 0.20 12.08
N LEU A 160 8.00 1.29 12.49
CA LEU A 160 8.03 1.84 13.83
C LEU A 160 6.59 1.74 14.38
N GLY A 161 6.41 1.28 15.61
CA GLY A 161 5.08 1.08 16.19
C GLY A 161 4.43 -0.25 15.82
N ASP A 162 3.10 -0.29 15.82
CA ASP A 162 2.28 -1.51 15.80
C ASP A 162 1.44 -1.74 14.54
N ALA A 163 1.93 -1.25 13.40
CA ALA A 163 1.42 -1.67 12.09
C ALA A 163 1.97 -3.05 11.68
N TYR A 164 1.23 -3.73 10.82
CA TYR A 164 1.51 -5.09 10.38
C TYR A 164 1.59 -5.21 8.86
N LEU A 165 2.43 -6.13 8.41
CA LEU A 165 2.47 -6.72 7.09
C LEU A 165 2.19 -8.22 7.23
N PHE A 166 1.17 -8.70 6.54
CA PHE A 166 0.84 -10.11 6.41
C PHE A 166 1.11 -10.57 4.98
N GLN A 167 1.67 -11.75 4.83
CA GLN A 167 1.77 -12.43 3.56
C GLN A 167 0.91 -13.69 3.63
N VAL A 168 -0.07 -13.79 2.75
CA VAL A 168 -0.90 -14.97 2.55
C VAL A 168 -0.44 -15.62 1.26
N ARG A 169 -0.24 -16.94 1.28
CA ARG A 169 0.16 -17.72 0.09
C ARG A 169 -0.79 -18.89 -0.05
N GLY A 170 -1.51 -18.93 -1.17
CA GLY A 170 -2.65 -19.82 -1.33
C GLY A 170 -3.70 -19.49 -0.29
N ASP A 171 -3.82 -20.33 0.73
CA ASP A 171 -4.88 -20.28 1.73
C ASP A 171 -4.34 -20.44 3.16
N ARG A 172 -3.13 -19.91 3.37
CA ARG A 172 -2.45 -19.93 4.67
C ARG A 172 -1.76 -18.61 4.89
N LEU A 173 -1.78 -18.17 6.16
CA LEU A 173 -0.93 -17.09 6.62
C LEU A 173 0.53 -17.57 6.57
N TRP A 174 1.25 -17.13 5.55
CA TRP A 174 2.63 -17.53 5.29
C TRP A 174 3.63 -16.78 6.16
N ARG A 175 3.38 -15.48 6.38
CA ARG A 175 4.25 -14.64 7.20
C ARG A 175 3.50 -13.49 7.84
N VAL A 176 3.98 -13.10 9.02
CA VAL A 176 3.60 -11.89 9.74
C VAL A 176 4.87 -11.09 10.02
N PHE A 177 4.80 -9.78 9.81
CA PHE A 177 5.83 -8.83 10.20
C PHE A 177 5.18 -7.58 10.77
N PRO A 178 5.56 -7.10 11.94
CA PRO A 178 6.46 -7.74 12.91
C PRO A 178 5.78 -8.94 13.59
N THR A 179 6.57 -9.87 14.13
CA THR A 179 6.04 -11.04 14.86
C THR A 179 5.57 -10.71 16.27
N SER A 180 5.93 -9.55 16.81
CA SER A 180 5.49 -9.05 18.11
C SER A 180 4.97 -7.62 18.01
N ARG A 181 4.00 -7.25 18.85
CA ARG A 181 3.54 -5.85 18.96
C ARG A 181 4.58 -5.01 19.72
N ARG A 182 4.77 -3.77 19.31
CA ARG A 182 5.48 -2.73 20.08
C ARG A 182 4.78 -1.40 19.87
N ILE A 183 4.58 -0.66 20.95
CA ILE A 183 4.01 0.68 20.90
C ILE A 183 5.18 1.66 20.92
N ASP A 184 5.55 2.13 19.73
CA ASP A 184 6.62 3.11 19.53
C ASP A 184 6.04 4.24 18.68
N VAL A 185 6.28 5.49 19.07
CA VAL A 185 5.66 6.64 18.41
C VAL A 185 6.65 7.40 17.52
N ALA A 186 6.20 7.79 16.33
CA ALA A 186 6.88 8.81 15.53
C ALA A 186 6.38 10.19 15.97
N THR A 187 7.29 11.06 16.42
CA THR A 187 6.94 12.42 16.87
C THR A 187 7.33 13.44 15.82
N SER A 188 6.44 14.41 15.58
CA SER A 188 6.69 15.48 14.61
C SER A 188 7.65 16.55 15.16
N ASN A 189 7.90 16.55 16.46
CA ASN A 189 8.82 17.45 17.14
C ASN A 189 9.73 16.66 18.09
N GLY A 190 11.00 17.07 18.19
CA GLY A 190 11.95 16.58 19.19
C GLY A 190 12.36 15.10 19.12
N ALA A 191 12.15 14.41 18.00
CA ALA A 191 12.61 13.03 17.83
C ALA A 191 14.13 12.97 17.61
N ASP A 192 14.86 12.26 18.49
CA ASP A 192 16.25 11.86 18.21
C ASP A 192 16.25 10.73 17.15
N PRO A 193 16.81 10.94 15.94
CA PRO A 193 16.86 9.91 14.91
C PRO A 193 17.57 8.64 15.36
N ALA A 194 18.60 8.75 16.22
CA ALA A 194 19.32 7.59 16.72
C ALA A 194 18.44 6.76 17.67
N ALA A 195 17.66 7.41 18.54
CA ALA A 195 16.67 6.75 19.38
C ALA A 195 15.55 6.08 18.57
N VAL A 196 15.06 6.75 17.52
CA VAL A 196 14.08 6.17 16.59
C VAL A 196 14.68 4.94 15.91
N ALA A 197 15.90 5.03 15.38
CA ALA A 197 16.56 3.93 14.68
C ALA A 197 16.67 2.65 15.51
N ARG A 198 16.89 2.76 16.83
CA ARG A 198 16.94 1.60 17.74
C ARG A 198 15.59 0.87 17.90
N ARG A 199 14.48 1.55 17.58
CA ARG A 199 13.10 1.02 17.69
C ARG A 199 12.55 0.54 16.36
N VAL A 200 13.14 0.99 15.25
CA VAL A 200 12.77 0.53 13.90
C VAL A 200 13.05 -0.95 13.76
N ARG A 201 12.10 -1.66 13.18
CA ARG A 201 12.23 -3.08 12.82
C ARG A 201 12.19 -3.19 11.31
N CYS A 202 13.01 -4.07 10.75
CA CYS A 202 13.07 -4.32 9.32
C CYS A 202 12.92 -5.81 9.03
N ALA A 203 12.29 -6.14 7.90
CA ALA A 203 12.24 -7.49 7.39
C ALA A 203 12.32 -7.50 5.86
N ARG A 204 12.74 -8.65 5.34
CA ARG A 204 12.73 -8.96 3.91
C ARG A 204 12.10 -10.32 3.68
N GLY A 205 11.53 -10.50 2.51
CA GLY A 205 11.01 -11.79 2.05
C GLY A 205 10.87 -11.83 0.54
N THR A 206 10.39 -12.96 0.05
CA THR A 206 10.06 -13.16 -1.36
C THR A 206 8.56 -13.16 -1.54
N TRP A 207 8.09 -12.81 -2.72
CA TRP A 207 6.69 -12.96 -3.12
C TRP A 207 6.57 -13.70 -4.45
N THR A 208 5.41 -14.32 -4.66
CA THR A 208 4.97 -14.86 -5.94
C THR A 208 3.66 -14.22 -6.38
N ASP A 209 3.27 -14.39 -7.64
CA ASP A 209 1.95 -13.97 -8.17
C ASP A 209 0.75 -14.75 -7.59
N ARG A 210 1.02 -15.70 -6.68
CA ARG A 210 0.03 -16.41 -5.86
C ARG A 210 -0.07 -15.87 -4.43
N ASP A 211 0.72 -14.85 -4.10
CA ASP A 211 0.73 -14.28 -2.77
C ASP A 211 -0.21 -13.07 -2.71
N LEU A 212 -0.86 -12.88 -1.56
CA LEU A 212 -1.51 -11.63 -1.21
C LEU A 212 -0.72 -11.00 -0.07
N LEU A 213 -0.43 -9.71 -0.18
CA LEU A 213 0.17 -8.95 0.91
C LEU A 213 -0.88 -8.02 1.51
N TYR A 214 -0.95 -7.95 2.83
CA TYR A 214 -1.82 -7.05 3.56
C TYR A 214 -0.98 -6.16 4.44
N ILE A 215 -1.17 -4.84 4.37
CA ILE A 215 -0.56 -3.87 5.27
C ILE A 215 -1.67 -3.25 6.09
N ALA A 216 -1.56 -3.26 7.40
CA ALA A 216 -2.64 -2.89 8.29
C ALA A 216 -2.13 -2.02 9.45
N ASN A 217 -2.98 -1.12 9.94
CA ASN A 217 -2.79 -0.47 11.23
C ASN A 217 -3.00 -1.45 12.39
N ASP A 218 -2.94 -0.96 13.62
CA ASP A 218 -3.00 -1.79 14.82
C ASP A 218 -4.34 -2.55 14.95
N THR A 219 -5.46 -1.87 14.68
CA THR A 219 -6.82 -2.36 14.86
C THR A 219 -7.14 -3.44 13.83
N ALA A 220 -6.86 -3.16 12.56
CA ALA A 220 -7.04 -4.14 11.48
C ALA A 220 -6.04 -5.28 11.60
N GLY A 221 -4.78 -5.00 11.96
CA GLY A 221 -3.72 -6.00 12.09
C GLY A 221 -3.95 -6.96 13.26
N ALA A 222 -4.37 -6.45 14.42
CA ALA A 222 -4.68 -7.27 15.59
C ALA A 222 -5.86 -8.21 15.32
N TRP A 223 -6.93 -7.72 14.66
CA TRP A 223 -8.04 -8.56 14.22
C TRP A 223 -7.59 -9.62 13.22
N PHE A 224 -6.81 -9.24 12.21
CA PHE A 224 -6.33 -10.16 11.17
C PHE A 224 -5.50 -11.28 11.79
N LEU A 225 -4.53 -10.93 12.65
CA LEU A 225 -3.66 -11.90 13.31
C LEU A 225 -4.45 -12.85 14.22
N ARG A 226 -5.32 -12.31 15.08
CA ARG A 226 -6.14 -13.13 16.00
C ARG A 226 -7.03 -14.10 15.24
N THR A 227 -7.71 -13.62 14.19
CA THR A 227 -8.60 -14.46 13.37
C THR A 227 -7.82 -15.59 12.70
N ALA A 228 -6.65 -15.29 12.13
CA ALA A 228 -5.80 -16.31 11.51
C ALA A 228 -5.25 -17.33 12.51
N LEU A 229 -4.82 -16.89 13.70
CA LEU A 229 -4.31 -17.78 14.75
C LEU A 229 -5.41 -18.69 15.33
N ALA A 230 -6.67 -18.24 15.30
CA ALA A 230 -7.83 -19.05 15.67
C ALA A 230 -8.27 -20.03 14.57
N GLY A 231 -7.50 -20.17 13.47
CA GLY A 231 -7.83 -21.05 12.34
C GLY A 231 -8.79 -20.43 11.31
N GLY A 232 -9.19 -19.18 11.51
CA GLY A 232 -9.98 -18.42 10.56
C GLY A 232 -9.17 -17.96 9.34
N ARG A 233 -9.88 -17.40 8.35
CA ARG A 233 -9.31 -16.95 7.08
C ARG A 233 -9.69 -15.49 6.83
N PRO A 234 -9.05 -14.53 7.51
CA PRO A 234 -9.41 -13.12 7.41
C PRO A 234 -9.29 -12.58 5.97
N TRP A 235 -8.42 -13.16 5.13
CA TRP A 235 -8.31 -12.83 3.71
C TRP A 235 -9.56 -13.20 2.89
N GLU A 236 -10.27 -14.27 3.26
CA GLU A 236 -11.54 -14.65 2.63
C GLU A 236 -12.68 -13.77 3.14
N GLU A 237 -12.73 -13.51 4.45
CA GLU A 237 -13.76 -12.64 5.06
C GLU A 237 -13.73 -11.22 4.51
N LEU A 238 -12.54 -10.72 4.15
CA LEU A 238 -12.38 -9.39 3.55
C LEU A 238 -12.69 -9.35 2.05
N ARG A 239 -12.90 -10.49 1.38
CA ARG A 239 -13.09 -10.52 -0.08
C ARG A 239 -14.31 -9.72 -0.52
N GLU A 240 -15.43 -9.93 0.17
CA GLU A 240 -16.72 -9.29 -0.14
C GLU A 240 -16.74 -7.81 0.26
N PRO A 241 -16.37 -7.41 1.50
CA PRO A 241 -16.25 -6.00 1.86
C PRO A 241 -15.31 -5.21 0.94
N ALA A 242 -14.21 -5.84 0.51
CA ALA A 242 -13.25 -5.22 -0.41
C ALA A 242 -13.76 -5.12 -1.86
N ALA A 243 -14.86 -5.80 -2.20
CA ALA A 243 -15.48 -5.79 -3.51
C ALA A 243 -16.70 -4.89 -3.62
N SER A 244 -17.48 -4.80 -2.56
CA SER A 244 -18.82 -4.22 -2.60
C SER A 244 -18.85 -2.75 -2.17
N GLY A 245 -17.72 -2.20 -1.71
CA GLY A 245 -17.54 -0.76 -1.51
C GLY A 245 -17.65 -0.30 -0.03
N PRO A 246 -17.62 1.02 0.22
CA PRO A 246 -17.54 1.56 1.58
C PRO A 246 -18.70 1.18 2.49
N SER A 247 -19.93 1.12 1.97
CA SER A 247 -21.12 0.79 2.78
C SER A 247 -21.13 -0.66 3.24
N GLU A 248 -20.65 -1.59 2.40
CA GLU A 248 -20.52 -3.00 2.81
C GLU A 248 -19.38 -3.17 3.82
N LEU A 249 -18.28 -2.45 3.62
CA LEU A 249 -17.19 -2.39 4.60
C LEU A 249 -17.69 -1.89 5.96
N ALA A 250 -18.46 -0.80 5.98
CA ALA A 250 -19.04 -0.26 7.22
C ALA A 250 -19.94 -1.28 7.92
N ARG A 251 -20.85 -1.92 7.18
CA ARG A 251 -21.73 -2.97 7.72
C ARG A 251 -20.94 -4.15 8.29
N TRP A 252 -19.91 -4.59 7.57
CA TRP A 252 -19.02 -5.65 8.00
C TRP A 252 -18.29 -5.29 9.30
N VAL A 253 -17.69 -4.09 9.38
CA VAL A 253 -17.00 -3.59 10.58
C VAL A 253 -17.97 -3.51 11.77
N ALA A 254 -19.15 -2.92 11.58
CA ALA A 254 -20.16 -2.80 12.63
C ALA A 254 -20.61 -4.16 13.17
N ALA A 255 -20.75 -5.18 12.32
CA ALA A 255 -21.05 -6.54 12.77
C ALA A 255 -19.92 -7.15 13.62
N ARG A 256 -18.65 -6.93 13.23
CA ARG A 256 -17.49 -7.46 13.98
C ARG A 256 -17.25 -6.74 15.30
N ARG A 257 -17.48 -5.42 15.36
CA ARG A 257 -17.45 -4.64 16.60
C ARG A 257 -18.53 -5.09 17.58
N ARG A 258 -19.79 -5.25 17.12
CA ARG A 258 -20.88 -5.79 17.95
C ARG A 258 -20.60 -7.20 18.47
N ALA A 259 -19.89 -8.03 17.70
CA ALA A 259 -19.46 -9.35 18.14
C ALA A 259 -18.22 -9.35 19.05
N GLY A 260 -17.62 -8.19 19.34
CA GLY A 260 -16.42 -8.05 20.17
C GLY A 260 -15.14 -8.60 19.53
N VAL A 261 -15.14 -8.88 18.22
CA VAL A 261 -13.97 -9.47 17.54
C VAL A 261 -13.05 -8.42 16.91
N LEU A 262 -13.56 -7.21 16.64
CA LEU A 262 -12.81 -6.07 16.12
C LEU A 262 -12.93 -4.90 17.11
N ALA A 263 -11.82 -4.19 17.35
CA ALA A 263 -11.80 -3.05 18.26
C ALA A 263 -12.49 -1.80 17.68
N GLU A 264 -12.77 -0.84 18.57
CA GLU A 264 -13.42 0.44 18.24
C GLU A 264 -12.49 1.47 17.57
N GLY A 265 -11.23 1.13 17.27
CA GLY A 265 -10.28 2.01 16.57
C GLY A 265 -10.58 2.18 15.08
N ASP A 266 -9.86 3.11 14.44
CA ASP A 266 -9.89 3.26 12.98
C ASP A 266 -9.42 1.96 12.31
N LEU A 267 -10.08 1.58 11.22
CA LEU A 267 -9.70 0.40 10.44
C LEU A 267 -9.01 0.86 9.16
N THR A 268 -7.73 0.53 9.03
CA THR A 268 -6.96 0.78 7.81
C THR A 268 -6.23 -0.47 7.37
N LEU A 269 -6.53 -0.94 6.17
CA LEU A 269 -5.92 -2.12 5.57
C LEU A 269 -5.71 -1.94 4.06
N VAL A 270 -4.51 -2.23 3.60
CA VAL A 270 -4.12 -2.21 2.19
C VAL A 270 -3.85 -3.64 1.74
N ARG A 271 -4.66 -4.14 0.82
CA ARG A 271 -4.42 -5.41 0.12
C ARG A 271 -3.63 -5.13 -1.15
N VAL A 272 -2.55 -5.87 -1.35
CA VAL A 272 -1.74 -5.89 -2.57
C VAL A 272 -1.84 -7.27 -3.18
N ASP A 273 -2.30 -7.30 -4.42
CA ASP A 273 -2.38 -8.47 -5.28
C ASP A 273 -1.33 -8.30 -6.40
N PRO A 274 -0.09 -8.80 -6.18
CA PRO A 274 0.99 -8.70 -7.13
C PRO A 274 0.66 -9.54 -8.37
N THR A 275 0.55 -8.88 -9.52
CA THR A 275 0.33 -9.54 -10.80
C THR A 275 1.49 -9.24 -11.73
N ILE A 276 1.89 -10.19 -12.55
CA ILE A 276 2.76 -9.90 -13.70
C ILE A 276 1.97 -10.28 -14.94
N GLY A 277 1.50 -9.26 -15.67
CA GLY A 277 1.02 -9.46 -17.04
C GLY A 277 2.16 -9.16 -18.01
N PRO A 278 2.13 -9.72 -19.23
CA PRO A 278 3.09 -9.33 -20.27
C PRO A 278 3.00 -7.81 -20.49
N PRO A 279 4.11 -7.14 -20.87
CA PRO A 279 4.05 -5.76 -21.33
C PRO A 279 2.98 -5.70 -22.43
N ARG A 280 2.05 -4.73 -22.38
CA ARG A 280 1.20 -4.51 -23.55
C ARG A 280 2.17 -4.05 -24.63
N LEU A 281 2.40 -4.87 -25.64
CA LEU A 281 2.84 -4.34 -26.92
C LEU A 281 1.81 -3.27 -27.25
N THR A 282 2.24 -2.02 -27.31
CA THR A 282 1.43 -0.96 -27.89
C THR A 282 1.17 -1.40 -29.32
N SER A 283 0.02 -2.01 -29.57
CA SER A 283 -0.51 -2.11 -30.92
C SER A 283 -0.77 -0.68 -31.34
N THR A 284 0.20 -0.08 -32.02
CA THR A 284 -0.05 1.02 -32.94
C THR A 284 -1.02 0.46 -33.97
N SER A 285 -2.30 0.70 -33.70
CA SER A 285 -3.36 0.67 -34.69
C SER A 285 -3.08 1.82 -35.63
N THR A 286 -2.31 1.55 -36.68
CA THR A 286 -2.41 2.32 -37.92
C THR A 286 -3.41 1.56 -38.77
N SER A 287 -4.67 1.96 -38.61
CA SER A 287 -5.70 1.75 -39.61
C SER A 287 -5.39 2.71 -40.75
N ASP A 288 -4.65 2.24 -41.75
CA ASP A 288 -4.80 2.75 -43.11
C ASP A 288 -5.24 1.58 -43.99
N ALA A 289 -6.44 1.74 -44.53
CA ALA A 289 -7.04 0.86 -45.50
C ALA A 289 -6.35 1.06 -46.85
N GLU A 290 -5.98 -0.03 -47.52
CA GLU A 290 -5.98 -0.09 -48.99
C GLU A 290 -6.41 -1.49 -49.46
N PRO A 291 -7.04 -1.57 -50.65
CA PRO A 291 -8.08 -2.54 -50.93
C PRO A 291 -7.60 -3.87 -51.51
N ALA A 292 -8.52 -4.83 -51.47
CA ALA A 292 -8.39 -6.22 -51.91
C ALA A 292 -7.89 -6.37 -53.36
N LEU A 293 -6.84 -7.18 -53.51
CA LEU A 293 -6.51 -7.88 -54.76
C LEU A 293 -6.78 -9.37 -54.54
N ALA A 294 -7.73 -9.88 -55.33
CA ALA A 294 -8.09 -11.29 -55.39
C ALA A 294 -6.90 -12.14 -55.86
N VAL A 295 -6.65 -13.25 -55.18
CA VAL A 295 -5.74 -14.30 -55.66
C VAL A 295 -6.58 -15.55 -55.88
N GLU A 296 -6.73 -15.92 -57.15
CA GLU A 296 -7.34 -17.16 -57.63
C GLU A 296 -6.58 -18.38 -57.10
N ALA A 297 -7.34 -19.42 -56.76
CA ALA A 297 -6.81 -20.73 -56.38
C ALA A 297 -6.27 -21.48 -57.62
N PRO A 298 -5.12 -22.16 -57.53
CA PRO A 298 -4.59 -22.96 -58.63
C PRO A 298 -5.35 -24.30 -58.79
N PRO A 299 -5.55 -24.78 -60.03
CA PRO A 299 -6.23 -26.06 -60.30
C PRO A 299 -5.32 -27.28 -60.03
N ALA A 300 -5.96 -28.40 -59.69
CA ALA A 300 -5.33 -29.68 -59.39
C ALA A 300 -4.66 -30.33 -60.62
N PRO A 301 -3.45 -30.91 -60.50
CA PRO A 301 -2.85 -31.69 -61.57
C PRO A 301 -3.37 -33.13 -61.61
N GLY A 302 -3.84 -33.55 -62.79
CA GLY A 302 -4.21 -34.93 -63.13
C GLY A 302 -2.99 -35.84 -63.38
N PRO A 303 -3.20 -37.16 -63.55
CA PRO A 303 -2.14 -38.15 -63.49
C PRO A 303 -1.58 -38.47 -64.89
N THR A 304 -0.26 -38.55 -65.03
CA THR A 304 0.36 -39.25 -66.17
C THR A 304 1.69 -39.92 -65.84
N THR A 305 1.64 -41.22 -66.07
CA THR A 305 2.60 -42.33 -66.25
C THR A 305 4.04 -42.09 -66.74
N ALA A 306 4.89 -43.03 -66.31
CA ALA A 306 6.12 -43.58 -66.94
C ALA A 306 7.34 -42.66 -67.02
N GLY A 307 8.58 -43.06 -66.74
CA GLY A 307 9.25 -44.34 -66.58
C GLY A 307 10.77 -44.06 -66.39
N PRO A 308 11.63 -45.07 -66.22
CA PRO A 308 12.75 -45.02 -65.27
C PRO A 308 14.12 -44.74 -65.89
N ARG A 309 15.08 -44.31 -65.04
CA ARG A 309 16.56 -44.45 -65.09
C ARG A 309 17.17 -43.33 -64.22
N ALA A 310 18.34 -43.40 -63.59
CA ALA A 310 19.35 -44.41 -63.31
C ALA A 310 20.48 -43.67 -62.55
N TRP A 311 21.02 -44.28 -61.48
CA TRP A 311 22.43 -44.22 -61.02
C TRP A 311 22.96 -42.87 -60.45
N ALA A 312 23.27 -42.80 -59.15
CA ALA A 312 24.51 -43.23 -58.46
C ALA A 312 25.65 -42.19 -58.49
N ARG A 313 25.81 -41.45 -57.38
CA ARG A 313 26.97 -41.40 -56.46
C ARG A 313 26.89 -40.18 -55.57
#